data_AF-A0A2V6TE72-F1
#
_entry.id   AF-A0A2V6TE72-F1
#
_cell.length_a   1.000
_cell.length_b   1.000
_cell.length_c   1.000
_cell.angle_alpha   90.00
_cell.angle_beta   90.00
_cell.angle_gamma   90.00
#
_symmetry.space_group_name_H-M   'P 1'
#
loop_
_entity.id
_entity.type
_entity.pdbx_description
1 polymer ?
#
loop_
_entity_poly.entity_id
_entity_poly.type
_entity_poly.pdbx_seq_one_letter_code
_entity_poly.pdbx_strand_id
1 'polypeptide(L)'
;MRRPENPKELRYRDFVEKGYVIAGSPATVRQRLEEEVVKGLRVGNLMVLLQIGSMPHELTLQNMDLFSREVLPSLRGFWEDEGWVNHWWPEKLRARSEPAVATR
;
A
#
# COMPACT_ATOMS: atom_id res chain seq x y z
N MET A 1 -25.52 12.12 -13.36
CA MET A 1 -24.76 12.34 -12.11
C MET A 1 -25.04 11.15 -11.20
N ARG A 2 -24.06 10.27 -10.92
CA ARG A 2 -24.29 9.16 -9.96
C ARG A 2 -24.52 9.78 -8.58
N ARG A 3 -25.61 9.41 -7.91
CA ARG A 3 -25.82 9.77 -6.51
C ARG A 3 -24.70 9.10 -5.70
N PRO A 4 -23.96 9.83 -4.86
CA PRO A 4 -22.94 9.20 -4.02
C PRO A 4 -23.64 8.18 -3.13
N GLU A 5 -23.14 6.94 -3.16
CA GLU A 5 -23.64 5.85 -2.34
C GLU A 5 -23.43 6.21 -0.86
N ASN A 6 -24.39 5.85 -0.01
CA ASN A 6 -24.29 6.12 1.43
C ASN A 6 -23.29 5.14 2.06
N PRO A 7 -22.12 5.60 2.56
CA PRO A 7 -21.11 4.69 3.11
C PRO A 7 -21.61 3.89 4.33
N LYS A 8 -22.66 4.36 5.01
CA LYS A 8 -23.28 3.68 6.15
C LYS A 8 -24.07 2.43 5.75
N GLU A 9 -24.47 2.32 4.49
CA GLU A 9 -25.20 1.16 3.97
C GLU A 9 -24.25 0.08 3.45
N LEU A 10 -23.00 0.42 3.17
CA LEU A 10 -21.99 -0.52 2.70
C LEU A 10 -21.57 -1.50 3.80
N ARG A 11 -21.28 -2.73 3.41
CA ARG A 11 -20.67 -3.75 4.27
C ARG A 11 -19.22 -3.94 3.89
N TYR A 12 -18.45 -4.61 4.74
CA TYR A 12 -17.03 -4.90 4.52
C TYR A 12 -16.73 -5.42 3.10
N ARG A 13 -17.54 -6.38 2.62
CA ARG A 13 -17.37 -6.93 1.28
C ARG A 13 -17.46 -5.85 0.19
N ASP A 14 -18.41 -4.92 0.31
CA ASP A 14 -18.55 -3.83 -0.65
C ASP A 14 -17.34 -2.89 -0.61
N PHE A 15 -16.76 -2.65 0.57
CA PHE A 15 -15.52 -1.86 0.68
C PHE A 15 -14.34 -2.52 -0.02
N VAL A 16 -14.22 -3.85 0.04
CA VAL A 16 -13.15 -4.61 -0.61
C VAL A 16 -13.36 -4.74 -2.12
N GLU A 17 -14.59 -5.07 -2.55
CA GLU A 17 -14.95 -5.27 -3.96
C GLU A 17 -14.92 -3.96 -4.75
N LYS A 18 -15.37 -2.85 -4.14
CA LYS A 18 -15.35 -1.52 -4.79
C LYS A 18 -13.98 -0.84 -4.72
N GLY A 19 -12.98 -1.48 -4.10
CA GLY A 19 -11.61 -0.95 -4.02
C GLY A 19 -11.43 0.21 -3.04
N TYR A 20 -12.38 0.45 -2.14
CA TYR A 20 -12.22 1.43 -1.06
C TYR A 20 -11.15 0.98 -0.06
N VAL A 21 -11.02 -0.33 0.16
CA VAL A 21 -9.99 -0.94 1.00
C VAL A 21 -9.39 -2.14 0.27
N ILE A 22 -8.06 -2.24 0.27
CA ILE A 22 -7.37 -3.45 -0.20
C ILE A 22 -7.09 -4.31 1.03
N ALA A 23 -7.80 -5.44 1.15
CA ALA A 23 -7.68 -6.37 2.28
C ALA A 23 -7.67 -7.82 1.79
N GLY A 24 -6.95 -8.68 2.50
CA GLY A 24 -6.79 -10.10 2.17
C GLY A 24 -5.50 -10.67 2.72
N SER A 25 -5.01 -11.76 2.12
CA SER A 25 -3.67 -12.28 2.41
C SER A 25 -2.58 -11.31 1.94
N PRO A 26 -1.35 -11.35 2.49
CA PRO A 26 -0.25 -10.53 1.99
C PRO A 26 0.00 -10.68 0.49
N ALA A 27 -0.10 -11.91 -0.04
CA ALA A 27 0.02 -12.17 -1.46
C ALA A 27 -1.07 -11.47 -2.29
N THR A 28 -2.32 -11.49 -1.82
CA THR A 28 -3.43 -10.78 -2.45
C THR A 28 -3.22 -9.27 -2.43
N VAL A 29 -2.82 -8.72 -1.27
CA VAL A 29 -2.58 -7.27 -1.12
C VAL A 29 -1.45 -6.82 -2.04
N ARG A 30 -0.34 -7.56 -2.10
CA ARG A 30 0.77 -7.31 -3.02
C ARG A 30 0.28 -7.25 -4.46
N GLN A 31 -0.39 -8.30 -4.93
CA GLN A 31 -0.86 -8.39 -6.32
C GLN A 31 -1.78 -7.23 -6.68
N ARG A 32 -2.75 -6.90 -5.81
CA ARG A 32 -3.68 -5.78 -6.07
C ARG A 32 -2.96 -4.44 -6.09
N LEU A 33 -2.01 -4.21 -5.18
CA LEU A 33 -1.21 -2.98 -5.18
C LEU A 33 -0.36 -2.86 -6.44
N GLU A 34 0.28 -3.93 -6.89
CA GLU A 34 1.09 -3.93 -8.11
C GLU A 34 0.26 -3.67 -9.37
N GLU A 35 -0.84 -4.41 -9.54
CA GLU A 35 -1.64 -4.36 -10.77
C GLU A 35 -2.58 -3.15 -10.81
N GLU A 36 -3.38 -2.93 -9.77
CA GLU A 36 -4.44 -1.93 -9.79
C GLU A 36 -3.92 -0.52 -9.48
N VAL A 37 -2.94 -0.40 -8.59
CA VAL A 37 -2.44 0.90 -8.12
C VAL A 37 -1.17 1.30 -8.83
N VAL A 38 -0.10 0.53 -8.70
CA VAL A 38 1.22 0.88 -9.26
C VAL A 38 1.16 0.91 -10.78
N LYS A 39 0.86 -0.22 -11.44
CA LYS A 39 0.76 -0.30 -12.89
C LYS A 39 -0.46 0.45 -13.43
N GLY A 40 -1.64 0.19 -12.86
CA GLY A 40 -2.92 0.74 -13.34
C GLY A 40 -3.01 2.26 -13.32
N LEU A 41 -2.49 2.90 -12.26
CA LEU A 41 -2.48 4.37 -12.13
C LEU A 41 -1.12 4.99 -12.48
N ARG A 42 -0.11 4.17 -12.76
CA ARG A 42 1.28 4.57 -13.05
C ARG A 42 1.84 5.52 -11.98
N VAL A 43 1.72 5.13 -10.70
CA VAL A 43 2.19 5.95 -9.56
C VAL A 43 3.63 5.60 -9.17
N GLY A 44 4.42 6.63 -8.87
CA GLY A 44 5.79 6.49 -8.35
C GLY A 44 5.91 6.59 -6.82
N ASN A 45 4.88 7.13 -6.15
CA ASN A 45 4.82 7.26 -4.69
C ASN A 45 3.51 6.69 -4.18
N LEU A 46 3.58 5.87 -3.13
CA LEU A 46 2.42 5.28 -2.47
C LEU A 46 2.38 5.71 -1.01
N MET A 47 1.30 6.38 -0.60
CA MET A 47 1.02 6.66 0.80
C MET A 47 0.04 5.61 1.31
N VAL A 48 0.45 4.83 2.30
CA VAL A 48 -0.37 3.75 2.89
C VAL A 48 -0.89 4.15 4.27
N LEU A 49 -2.18 3.91 4.49
CA LEU A 49 -2.80 3.99 5.81
C LEU A 49 -3.00 2.57 6.32
N LEU A 50 -2.10 2.12 7.21
CA LEU A 50 -2.09 0.77 7.75
C LEU A 50 -2.96 0.64 9.02
N GLN A 51 -3.38 1.77 9.56
CA GLN A 51 -4.37 1.93 10.61
C GLN A 51 -5.69 2.38 9.99
N ILE A 52 -6.71 1.53 10.03
CA ILE A 52 -8.02 1.85 9.44
C ILE A 52 -9.16 1.59 10.42
N GLY A 53 -10.11 2.52 10.44
CA GLY A 53 -11.34 2.41 11.23
C GLY A 53 -11.06 2.30 12.73
N SER A 54 -11.65 1.28 13.37
CA SER A 54 -11.58 1.05 14.82
C SER A 54 -10.54 -0.01 15.20
N MET A 55 -9.46 -0.16 14.42
CA MET A 55 -8.41 -1.13 14.73
C MET A 55 -7.77 -0.85 16.09
N PRO A 56 -7.72 -1.84 17.00
CA PRO A 56 -6.95 -1.72 18.24
C PRO A 56 -5.45 -1.55 17.98
N HIS A 57 -4.72 -1.06 18.98
CA HIS A 57 -3.29 -0.78 18.88
C HIS A 57 -2.47 -2.00 18.43
N GLU A 58 -2.61 -3.13 19.12
CA GLU A 58 -1.86 -4.37 18.80
C GLU A 58 -2.15 -4.87 17.39
N LEU A 59 -3.41 -4.81 16.95
CA LEU A 59 -3.78 -5.20 15.59
C LEU A 59 -3.17 -4.27 14.54
N THR A 60 -3.05 -2.98 14.86
CA THR A 60 -2.38 -2.00 14.00
C THR A 60 -0.90 -2.32 13.85
N LEU A 61 -0.21 -2.59 14.97
CA LEU A 61 1.20 -2.99 14.93
C LEU A 61 1.40 -4.28 14.14
N GLN A 62 0.53 -5.27 14.33
CA GLN A 62 0.58 -6.52 13.57
C GLN A 62 0.39 -6.30 12.06
N ASN A 63 -0.58 -5.45 11.66
CA ASN A 63 -0.79 -5.14 10.25
C ASN A 63 0.41 -4.41 9.64
N MET A 64 1.04 -3.50 10.40
CA MET A 64 2.25 -2.80 9.98
C MET A 64 3.45 -3.74 9.83
N ASP A 65 3.68 -4.66 10.79
CA ASP A 65 4.75 -5.66 10.70
C ASP A 65 4.56 -6.53 9.45
N LEU A 66 3.36 -7.07 9.28
CA LEU A 66 3.04 -7.96 8.15
C LEU A 66 3.21 -7.25 6.80
N PHE A 67 2.69 -6.03 6.67
CA PHE A 67 2.87 -5.23 5.46
C PHE A 67 4.34 -4.94 5.18
N SER A 68 5.11 -4.55 6.20
CA SER A 68 6.52 -4.20 6.05
C SER A 68 7.39 -5.37 5.59
N ARG A 69 7.05 -6.60 6.02
CA ARG A 69 7.84 -7.81 5.75
C ARG A 69 7.42 -8.52 4.46
N GLU A 70 6.12 -8.58 4.18
CA GLU A 70 5.59 -9.46 3.11
C GLU A 70 5.14 -8.69 1.86
N VAL A 71 4.87 -7.37 1.97
CA VAL A 71 4.28 -6.58 0.88
C VAL A 71 5.21 -5.45 0.42
N LEU A 72 5.78 -4.69 1.35
CA LEU A 72 6.62 -3.55 1.02
C LEU A 72 7.85 -3.93 0.16
N PRO A 73 8.55 -5.05 0.37
CA PRO A 73 9.76 -5.38 -0.40
C PRO A 73 9.50 -5.57 -1.90
N SER A 74 8.36 -6.13 -2.29
CA SER A 74 8.00 -6.32 -3.71
C SER A 74 7.64 -5.03 -4.43
N LEU A 75 7.23 -3.98 -3.69
CA LEU A 75 6.84 -2.70 -4.27
C LEU A 75 8.03 -1.73 -4.41
N ARG A 76 9.14 -1.98 -3.69
CA ARG A 76 10.31 -1.09 -3.72
C ARG A 76 11.07 -1.23 -5.03
N GLY A 77 11.36 -0.08 -5.66
CA GLY A 77 12.16 -0.02 -6.89
C GLY A 77 11.43 -0.49 -8.14
N PHE A 78 10.11 -0.57 -8.10
CA PHE A 78 9.29 -1.12 -9.19
C PHE A 78 9.56 -0.49 -10.57
N TRP A 79 9.89 0.81 -10.61
CA TRP A 79 10.16 1.56 -11.84
C TRP A 79 11.64 1.85 -12.10
N GLU A 80 12.56 1.28 -11.31
CA GLU A 80 13.99 1.58 -11.43
C GLU A 80 14.57 1.14 -12.78
N ASP A 81 14.12 -0.02 -13.29
CA ASP A 81 14.55 -0.55 -14.60
C ASP A 81 14.10 0.32 -15.79
N GLU A 82 13.05 1.13 -15.60
CA GLU A 82 12.58 2.10 -16.61
C GLU A 82 13.34 3.44 -16.53
N GLY A 83 14.30 3.58 -15.61
CA GLY A 83 15.06 4.81 -15.42
C GLY A 83 14.23 5.98 -14.88
N TRP A 84 13.13 5.70 -14.17
CA TRP A 84 12.27 6.74 -13.64
C TRP A 84 12.95 7.52 -12.50
N VAL A 85 12.88 8.85 -12.56
CA VAL A 85 13.49 9.75 -11.56
C VAL A 85 12.43 10.61 -10.87
N ASN A 86 12.35 10.52 -9.54
CA ASN A 86 11.50 11.41 -8.74
C ASN A 86 12.18 12.76 -8.50
N HIS A 87 11.98 13.72 -9.39
CA HIS A 87 12.58 15.05 -9.26
C HIS A 87 12.10 15.83 -8.02
N TRP A 88 10.90 15.54 -7.52
CA TRP A 88 10.29 16.23 -6.38
C TRP A 88 10.57 15.58 -5.03
N TRP A 89 11.25 14.43 -5.00
CA TRP A 89 11.67 13.80 -3.76
C TRP A 89 12.93 14.49 -3.20
N PRO A 90 13.02 14.70 -1.87
CA PRO A 90 14.19 15.32 -1.24
C PRO A 90 15.48 14.59 -1.62
N GLU A 91 16.50 15.33 -2.06
CA GLU A 91 17.72 14.73 -2.64
C GLU A 91 18.42 13.77 -1.68
N LYS A 92 18.47 14.13 -0.40
CA LYS A 92 19.06 13.31 0.67
C LYS A 92 18.36 11.97 0.89
N LEU A 93 17.11 11.84 0.42
CA LEU A 93 16.29 10.63 0.55
C LEU A 93 16.12 9.89 -0.78
N ARG A 94 16.75 10.34 -1.88
CA ARG A 94 16.71 9.64 -3.17
C ARG A 94 17.55 8.37 -3.17
N ALA A 95 18.60 8.33 -2.34
CA ALA A 95 19.38 7.11 -2.14
C ALA A 95 18.50 6.04 -1.49
N ARG A 96 18.58 4.81 -2.00
CA ARG A 96 17.84 3.68 -1.45
C ARG A 96 18.28 3.45 0.00
N SER A 97 17.33 3.50 0.93
CA SER A 97 17.55 2.99 2.28
C SER A 97 17.63 1.46 2.17
N GLU A 98 18.81 0.90 2.45
CA GLU A 98 18.90 -0.54 2.68
C GLU A 98 17.90 -0.94 3.77
N PRO A 99 17.16 -2.06 3.60
CA PRO A 99 16.32 -2.55 4.66
C PRO A 99 17.21 -2.82 5.87
N ALA A 100 16.85 -2.23 7.02
CA ALA A 100 17.53 -2.55 8.27
C ALA A 100 17.48 -4.06 8.46
N VAL A 101 18.65 -4.70 8.50
CA VAL A 101 18.75 -6.14 8.78
C VAL A 101 18.14 -6.35 10.16
N ALA A 102 16.96 -6.99 10.20
CA ALA A 102 16.31 -7.32 11.45
C ALA A 102 17.14 -8.40 12.15
N THR A 103 18.06 -7.98 13.01
CA THR A 103 18.73 -8.88 13.96
C THR A 103 17.64 -9.41 14.89
N ARG A 104 17.34 -10.70 14.75
CA ARG A 104 16.48 -11.43 15.70
C ARG A 104 17.14 -11.55 17.05
#